data_AF-A0AAD7H472-F1
#
_entry.id   AF-A0AAD7H472-F1
#
_cell.length_a   1.000
_cell.length_b   1.000
_cell.length_c   1.000
_cell.angle_alpha   90.00
_cell.angle_beta   90.00
_cell.angle_gamma   90.00
#
_symmetry.space_group_name_H-M   'P 1'
#
loop_
_entity.id
_entity.type
_entity.pdbx_description
1 polymer ?
#
loop_
_entity_poly.entity_id
_entity_poly.type
_entity_poly.pdbx_seq_one_letter_code
_entity_poly.pdbx_strand_id
1 'polypeptide(L)'
;MAAGARHNAMEDKIDHHNFEKNIKQGTILPRKLILAINERDRRVEAFKEVRKQWQQKINAWKEDRTKPNPYLIAGGRDGKPSGAAIHLLLTQDEAQEESTGEAKLHGSSVTSFIVAGLQLEEAQQRIKREAHGRTLLQADQQQRVQDMHVAFFSKLGRWRKLQAVYMSSAVRQLEEEEGTRDPKLPPPSAEDVKLYLPSGLRQADRADGYYKGLPVMEGKLREGQLRDSLRVLRSRLHAKRHLLNYRDKSVVGQWAAMQAYTLIGRIEERVDAMSTKYRRSRSALIALRGSVACEKFHKLKSSDVQLDEECEVDIKARKKLGNMGSKFRRQGPALSSKNKTFSWIWTGGGGPGEDEVELHESVRVEWSKAKARNQRWEEEVELLREEMKRVLRFLRWRSVSRELASGIEAYTARQAALHRDISRKFKTAWDTSAATAVRLAVRENTLFMEGNTFERMESSAGLSGNAGEGEAGSSGNAGKGGGKGAGNAGGGTE
;
A
#
# COMPACT_ATOMS: atom_id res chain seq x y z
N MET A 1 10.30 -29.59 48.27
CA MET A 1 10.68 -28.16 48.12
C MET A 1 9.82 -27.34 49.07
N ALA A 2 10.37 -26.87 50.19
CA ALA A 2 9.66 -25.94 51.08
C ALA A 2 9.31 -24.63 50.33
N ALA A 3 8.23 -23.94 50.72
CA ALA A 3 7.76 -22.74 50.02
C ALA A 3 8.84 -21.65 49.89
N GLY A 4 9.70 -21.48 50.90
CA GLY A 4 10.84 -20.56 50.87
C GLY A 4 11.92 -20.92 49.83
N ALA A 5 12.17 -22.21 49.59
CA ALA A 5 13.14 -22.64 48.57
C ALA A 5 12.66 -22.32 47.14
N ARG A 6 11.34 -22.38 46.90
CA ARG A 6 10.76 -21.98 45.60
C ARG A 6 10.87 -20.47 45.37
N HIS A 7 10.58 -19.67 46.39
CA HIS A 7 10.68 -18.21 46.32
C HIS A 7 12.12 -17.77 46.04
N ASN A 8 13.09 -18.27 46.82
CA ASN A 8 14.51 -17.94 46.63
C ASN A 8 15.03 -18.33 45.24
N ALA A 9 14.59 -19.48 44.71
CA ALA A 9 14.98 -19.92 43.36
C ALA A 9 14.33 -19.07 42.25
N MET A 10 13.18 -18.45 42.50
CA MET A 10 12.57 -17.50 41.55
C MET A 10 13.30 -16.16 41.59
N GLU A 11 13.56 -15.62 42.79
CA GLU A 11 14.30 -14.37 42.96
C GLU A 11 15.69 -14.45 42.33
N ASP A 12 16.46 -15.52 42.58
CA ASP A 12 17.78 -15.71 41.99
C ASP A 12 17.75 -15.72 40.44
N LYS A 13 16.74 -16.37 39.85
CA LYS A 13 16.56 -16.38 38.39
C LYS A 13 16.17 -15.00 37.85
N ILE A 14 15.30 -14.27 38.54
CA ILE A 14 14.86 -12.93 38.14
C ILE A 14 16.03 -11.94 38.25
N ASP A 15 16.78 -11.99 39.34
CA ASP A 15 17.94 -11.16 39.59
C ASP A 15 19.07 -11.44 38.58
N HIS A 16 19.34 -12.72 38.30
CA HIS A 16 20.30 -13.10 37.27
C HIS A 16 19.89 -12.54 35.89
N HIS A 17 18.61 -12.66 35.52
CA HIS A 17 18.11 -12.13 34.25
C HIS A 17 18.18 -10.59 34.19
N ASN A 18 17.85 -9.91 35.29
CA ASN A 18 17.97 -8.45 35.41
C ASN A 18 19.44 -8.01 35.31
N PHE A 19 20.34 -8.72 35.98
CA PHE A 19 21.78 -8.49 35.89
C PHE A 19 22.29 -8.69 34.45
N GLU A 20 21.93 -9.80 33.80
CA GLU A 20 22.28 -10.04 32.41
C GLU A 20 21.77 -8.92 31.48
N LYS A 21 20.54 -8.44 31.67
CA LYS A 21 19.99 -7.33 30.89
C LYS A 21 20.81 -6.06 31.10
N ASN A 22 21.13 -5.72 32.35
CA ASN A 22 21.93 -4.55 32.70
C ASN A 22 23.33 -4.63 32.08
N ILE A 23 23.97 -5.81 32.08
CA ILE A 23 25.28 -6.00 31.43
C ILE A 23 25.17 -5.88 29.90
N LYS A 24 24.12 -6.45 29.29
CA LYS A 24 23.91 -6.41 27.83
C LYS A 24 23.71 -4.99 27.29
N GLN A 25 23.19 -4.05 28.10
CA GLN A 25 23.03 -2.64 27.71
C GLN A 25 24.34 -2.01 27.20
N GLY A 26 25.47 -2.40 27.78
CA GLY A 26 26.81 -1.95 27.34
C GLY A 26 27.11 -2.25 25.87
N THR A 27 26.53 -3.30 25.31
CA THR A 27 26.74 -3.70 23.90
C THR A 27 25.58 -3.31 22.99
N ILE A 28 24.34 -3.28 23.51
CA ILE A 28 23.14 -3.05 22.72
C ILE A 28 22.98 -1.56 22.37
N LEU A 29 23.11 -0.68 23.36
CA LEU A 29 22.93 0.77 23.17
C LEU A 29 23.86 1.38 22.11
N PRO A 30 25.18 1.12 22.09
CA PRO A 30 26.05 1.69 21.06
C PRO A 30 25.71 1.19 19.65
N ARG A 31 25.31 -0.09 19.51
CA ARG A 31 24.89 -0.63 18.21
C ARG A 31 23.58 -0.01 17.72
N LYS A 32 22.63 0.19 18.64
CA LYS A 32 21.39 0.92 18.36
C LYS A 32 21.67 2.36 17.93
N LEU A 33 22.59 3.04 18.63
CA LEU A 33 22.98 4.42 18.33
C LEU A 33 23.60 4.55 16.94
N ILE A 34 24.52 3.65 16.56
CA ILE A 34 25.13 3.64 15.22
C ILE A 34 24.06 3.47 14.12
N LEU A 35 23.14 2.51 14.29
CA LEU A 35 22.06 2.30 13.33
C LEU A 35 21.15 3.53 13.22
N ALA A 36 20.77 4.13 14.35
CA ALA A 36 19.91 5.30 14.38
C ALA A 36 20.58 6.52 13.71
N ILE A 37 21.88 6.72 13.94
CA ILE A 37 22.67 7.78 13.28
C ILE A 37 22.71 7.56 11.77
N ASN A 38 23.04 6.35 11.30
CA ASN A 38 23.10 6.07 9.86
C ASN A 38 21.74 6.27 9.17
N GLU A 39 20.64 5.86 9.83
CA GLU A 39 19.29 6.02 9.28
C GLU A 39 18.79 7.47 9.32
N ARG A 40 19.23 8.26 10.32
CA ARG A 40 19.01 9.71 10.38
C ARG A 40 19.76 10.41 9.26
N ASP A 41 21.06 10.15 9.11
CA ASP A 41 21.92 10.87 8.15
C ASP A 41 21.48 10.63 6.70
N ARG A 42 21.15 9.38 6.35
CA ARG A 42 20.53 9.04 5.07
C ARG A 42 19.25 9.84 4.77
N ARG A 43 18.45 10.13 5.80
CA ARG A 43 17.17 10.83 5.63
C ARG A 43 17.33 12.34 5.65
N VAL A 44 18.19 12.89 6.50
CA VAL A 44 18.50 14.33 6.52
C VAL A 44 18.99 14.79 5.15
N GLU A 45 19.83 13.99 4.49
CA GLU A 45 20.28 14.24 3.11
C GLU A 45 19.10 14.28 2.12
N ALA A 46 18.21 13.29 2.18
CA ALA A 46 17.02 13.22 1.33
C ALA A 46 16.00 14.36 1.56
N PHE A 47 16.11 15.09 2.67
CA PHE A 47 15.21 16.20 3.03
C PHE A 47 15.85 17.59 2.91
N LYS A 48 17.05 17.72 2.34
CA LYS A 48 17.70 19.02 2.10
C LYS A 48 16.86 19.94 1.20
N GLU A 49 16.09 19.37 0.28
CA GLU A 49 15.19 20.14 -0.58
C GLU A 49 13.87 20.43 0.17
N VAL A 50 13.85 21.55 0.88
CA VAL A 50 12.74 21.92 1.77
C VAL A 50 11.53 22.41 0.97
N ARG A 51 10.47 21.59 0.92
CA ARG A 51 9.14 22.02 0.44
C ARG A 51 8.43 22.88 1.49
N LYS A 52 8.77 24.17 1.53
CA LYS A 52 8.28 25.17 2.51
C LYS A 52 6.75 25.19 2.66
N GLN A 53 6.01 25.05 1.56
CA GLN A 53 4.54 25.03 1.56
C GLN A 53 3.95 23.87 2.37
N TRP A 54 4.53 22.67 2.27
CA TRP A 54 4.04 21.50 3.01
C TRP A 54 4.42 21.55 4.48
N GLN A 55 5.58 22.15 4.78
CA GLN A 55 5.98 22.43 6.15
C GLN A 55 5.03 23.40 6.86
N GLN A 56 4.58 24.44 6.17
CA GLN A 56 3.57 25.36 6.70
C GLN A 56 2.25 24.64 7.00
N LYS A 57 1.79 23.74 6.12
CA LYS A 57 0.60 22.91 6.37
C LYS A 57 0.74 22.00 7.60
N ILE A 58 1.92 21.40 7.81
CA ILE A 58 2.22 20.60 9.01
C ILE A 58 2.19 21.46 10.26
N ASN A 59 2.83 22.62 10.24
CA ASN A 59 2.89 23.51 11.41
C ASN A 59 1.50 24.04 11.76
N ALA A 60 0.73 24.50 10.77
CA ALA A 60 -0.62 24.98 10.97
C ALA A 60 -1.53 23.91 11.60
N TRP A 61 -1.40 22.64 11.18
CA TRP A 61 -2.14 21.52 11.77
C TRP A 61 -1.65 21.12 13.17
N LYS A 62 -0.35 21.28 13.46
CA LYS A 62 0.22 21.05 14.80
C LYS A 62 -0.29 22.09 15.81
N GLU A 63 -0.45 23.33 15.38
CA GLU A 63 -1.00 24.42 16.18
C GLU A 63 -2.51 24.28 16.38
N ASP A 64 -3.24 23.88 15.33
CA ASP A 64 -4.69 23.74 15.36
C ASP A 64 -5.13 22.45 14.68
N ARG A 65 -5.64 21.51 15.48
CA ARG A 65 -6.09 20.18 15.04
C ARG A 65 -7.38 20.21 14.24
N THR A 66 -8.09 21.34 14.18
CA THR A 66 -9.30 21.51 13.37
C THR A 66 -8.98 21.72 11.88
N LYS A 67 -7.76 22.14 11.55
CA LYS A 67 -7.30 22.34 10.16
C LYS A 67 -7.15 21.02 9.41
N PRO A 68 -7.13 21.03 8.05
CA PRO A 68 -6.97 19.82 7.26
C PRO A 68 -5.70 19.06 7.61
N ASN A 69 -5.84 17.77 7.91
CA ASN A 69 -4.73 16.92 8.31
C ASN A 69 -3.78 16.69 7.11
N PRO A 70 -2.52 17.16 7.16
CA PRO A 70 -1.57 17.07 6.04
C PRO A 70 -1.08 15.63 5.78
N TYR A 71 -1.27 14.73 6.73
CA TYR A 71 -0.99 13.30 6.60
C TYR A 71 -2.12 12.52 5.91
N LEU A 72 -3.23 13.19 5.62
CA LEU A 72 -4.37 12.65 4.90
C LEU A 72 -4.62 13.50 3.65
N ILE A 73 -5.24 12.87 2.65
CA ILE A 73 -5.76 13.55 1.46
C ILE A 73 -7.08 14.22 1.89
N ALA A 74 -7.31 15.47 1.50
CA ALA A 74 -8.57 16.16 1.81
C ALA A 74 -9.75 15.42 1.15
N GLY A 75 -10.83 15.17 1.90
CA GLY A 75 -11.97 14.36 1.42
C GLY A 75 -11.81 12.84 1.63
N GLY A 76 -10.74 12.39 2.29
CA GLY A 76 -10.43 10.97 2.47
C GLY A 76 -9.38 10.50 1.45
N ARG A 77 -9.05 9.21 1.46
CA ARG A 77 -7.92 8.66 0.66
C ARG A 77 -8.11 8.81 -0.87
N ASP A 78 -9.33 9.06 -1.32
CA ASP A 78 -9.69 9.34 -2.71
C ASP A 78 -10.65 10.54 -2.63
N GLY A 79 -10.22 11.77 -2.97
CA GLY A 79 -11.02 13.01 -2.79
C GLY A 79 -12.31 13.11 -3.62
N LYS A 80 -12.82 11.99 -4.14
CA LYS A 80 -14.00 11.86 -4.99
C LYS A 80 -15.06 11.03 -4.26
N PRO A 81 -16.37 11.30 -4.46
CA PRO A 81 -17.42 10.64 -3.70
C PRO A 81 -17.40 9.12 -3.90
N SER A 82 -17.47 8.37 -2.79
CA SER A 82 -17.66 6.91 -2.75
C SER A 82 -19.02 6.55 -3.36
N GLY A 83 -19.22 5.30 -3.80
CA GLY A 83 -20.51 4.84 -4.33
C GLY A 83 -21.68 5.08 -3.37
N ALA A 84 -21.45 4.99 -2.07
CA ALA A 84 -22.45 5.35 -1.05
C ALA A 84 -22.75 6.86 -1.01
N ALA A 85 -21.75 7.71 -1.21
CA ALA A 85 -21.92 9.15 -1.29
C ALA A 85 -22.63 9.56 -2.59
N ILE A 86 -22.31 8.90 -3.70
CA ILE A 86 -23.03 9.08 -4.98
C ILE A 86 -24.49 8.65 -4.82
N HIS A 87 -24.76 7.50 -4.22
CA HIS A 87 -26.12 7.04 -3.95
C HIS A 87 -26.92 8.05 -3.11
N LEU A 88 -26.31 8.58 -2.05
CA LEU A 88 -26.93 9.60 -1.20
C LEU A 88 -27.22 10.88 -1.99
N LEU A 89 -26.28 11.34 -2.80
CA LEU A 89 -26.46 12.53 -3.66
C LEU A 89 -27.64 12.32 -4.61
N LEU A 90 -27.67 11.19 -5.32
CA LEU A 90 -28.75 10.90 -6.27
C LEU A 90 -30.12 10.77 -5.59
N THR A 91 -30.17 10.25 -4.36
CA THR A 91 -31.41 10.16 -3.58
C THR A 91 -31.86 11.55 -3.11
N GLN A 92 -30.93 12.45 -2.79
CA GLN A 92 -31.23 13.84 -2.44
C GLN A 92 -31.74 14.63 -3.64
N ASP A 93 -31.10 14.46 -4.80
CA ASP A 93 -31.52 15.07 -6.07
C ASP A 93 -32.96 14.65 -6.41
N GLU A 94 -33.28 13.36 -6.32
CA GLU A 94 -34.65 12.85 -6.53
C GLU A 94 -35.67 13.40 -5.53
N ALA A 95 -35.29 13.54 -4.25
CA ALA A 95 -36.16 14.13 -3.23
C ALA A 95 -36.44 15.63 -3.50
N GLN A 96 -35.48 16.34 -4.11
CA GLN A 96 -35.67 17.72 -4.54
C GLN A 96 -36.60 17.79 -5.76
N GLU A 97 -36.42 16.92 -6.76
CA GLU A 97 -37.30 16.81 -7.93
C GLU A 97 -38.77 16.54 -7.53
N GLU A 98 -38.98 15.68 -6.53
CA GLU A 98 -40.28 15.43 -5.92
C GLU A 98 -40.89 16.68 -5.28
N SER A 99 -40.08 17.48 -4.58
CA SER A 99 -40.55 18.73 -3.96
C SER A 99 -40.90 19.81 -5.00
N THR A 100 -40.29 19.75 -6.18
CA THR A 100 -40.57 20.66 -7.31
C THR A 100 -41.75 20.20 -8.18
N GLY A 101 -42.34 19.04 -7.90
CA GLY A 101 -43.58 18.57 -8.53
C GLY A 101 -43.42 17.59 -9.70
N GLU A 102 -42.21 17.07 -9.95
CA GLU A 102 -42.05 15.94 -10.88
C GLU A 102 -42.53 14.65 -10.20
N ALA A 103 -43.67 14.13 -10.64
CA ALA A 103 -44.26 12.92 -10.08
C ALA A 103 -43.45 11.68 -10.46
N LYS A 104 -43.12 10.84 -9.47
CA LYS A 104 -42.58 9.50 -9.70
C LYS A 104 -43.58 8.67 -10.52
N LEU A 105 -43.11 7.99 -11.56
CA LEU A 105 -43.91 7.04 -12.35
C LEU A 105 -44.46 5.88 -11.51
N HIS A 106 -43.75 5.48 -10.46
CA HIS A 106 -44.15 4.44 -9.52
C HIS A 106 -43.59 4.76 -8.12
N GLY A 107 -44.15 4.21 -7.04
CA GLY A 107 -43.74 4.51 -5.65
C GLY A 107 -42.29 4.19 -5.25
N SER A 108 -41.43 3.75 -6.17
CA SER A 108 -39.98 3.54 -5.97
C SER A 108 -39.17 4.52 -6.82
N SER A 109 -38.09 5.08 -6.25
CA SER A 109 -37.24 6.03 -6.99
C SER A 109 -36.38 5.35 -8.06
N VAL A 110 -35.95 6.11 -9.07
CA VAL A 110 -35.17 5.62 -10.22
C VAL A 110 -33.80 5.09 -9.77
N THR A 111 -33.15 5.78 -8.85
CA THR A 111 -31.88 5.38 -8.22
C THR A 111 -32.07 4.08 -7.46
N SER A 112 -33.16 3.94 -6.69
CA SER A 112 -33.44 2.71 -5.95
C SER A 112 -33.62 1.49 -6.87
N PHE A 113 -34.20 1.68 -8.06
CA PHE A 113 -34.35 0.63 -9.07
C PHE A 113 -33.01 0.15 -9.63
N ILE A 114 -32.11 1.08 -9.99
CA ILE A 114 -30.77 0.73 -10.49
C ILE A 114 -29.94 0.07 -9.39
N VAL A 115 -30.00 0.57 -8.16
CA VAL A 115 -29.29 -0.02 -7.01
C VAL A 115 -29.78 -1.44 -6.74
N ALA A 116 -31.09 -1.69 -6.80
CA ALA A 116 -31.65 -3.04 -6.68
C ALA A 116 -31.12 -3.97 -7.78
N GLY A 117 -30.99 -3.48 -9.03
CA GLY A 117 -30.39 -4.23 -10.13
C GLY A 117 -28.89 -4.53 -9.90
N LEU A 118 -28.12 -3.56 -9.39
CA LEU A 118 -26.72 -3.76 -9.01
C LEU A 118 -26.55 -4.74 -7.84
N GLN A 119 -27.50 -4.78 -6.91
CA GLN A 119 -27.52 -5.75 -5.81
C GLN A 119 -27.82 -7.17 -6.29
N LEU A 120 -28.75 -7.33 -7.24
CA LEU A 120 -28.99 -8.61 -7.92
C LEU A 120 -27.74 -9.08 -8.64
N GLU A 121 -27.06 -8.16 -9.32
CA GLU A 121 -25.81 -8.44 -10.02
C GLU A 121 -24.69 -8.90 -9.06
N GLU A 122 -24.63 -8.34 -7.85
CA GLU A 122 -23.71 -8.76 -6.78
C GLU A 122 -24.12 -10.10 -6.16
N ALA A 123 -25.43 -10.37 -6.03
CA ALA A 123 -25.95 -11.65 -5.58
C ALA A 123 -25.58 -12.79 -6.55
N GLN A 124 -25.68 -12.59 -7.86
CA GLN A 124 -25.25 -13.58 -8.86
C GLN A 124 -23.77 -13.95 -8.72
N GLN A 125 -22.90 -12.97 -8.51
CA GLN A 125 -21.47 -13.23 -8.31
C GLN A 125 -21.19 -13.94 -7.00
N ARG A 126 -21.98 -13.68 -5.96
CA ARG A 126 -21.86 -14.40 -4.70
C ARG A 126 -22.25 -15.86 -4.87
N ILE A 127 -23.35 -16.13 -5.57
CA ILE A 127 -23.78 -17.50 -5.90
C ILE A 127 -22.69 -18.21 -6.70
N LYS A 128 -22.17 -17.58 -7.77
CA LYS A 128 -21.03 -18.12 -8.56
C LYS A 128 -19.85 -18.51 -7.68
N ARG A 129 -19.45 -17.64 -6.76
CA ARG A 129 -18.31 -17.92 -5.85
C ARG A 129 -18.60 -19.07 -4.89
N GLU A 130 -19.80 -19.13 -4.33
CA GLU A 130 -20.16 -20.21 -3.40
C GLU A 130 -20.30 -21.54 -4.13
N ALA A 131 -20.85 -21.56 -5.35
CA ALA A 131 -20.99 -22.76 -6.17
C ALA A 131 -19.62 -23.30 -6.62
N HIS A 132 -18.68 -22.42 -6.98
CA HIS A 132 -17.32 -22.79 -7.38
C HIS A 132 -16.36 -23.02 -6.20
N GLY A 133 -16.75 -22.64 -4.98
CA GLY A 133 -15.96 -22.85 -3.78
C GLY A 133 -15.75 -24.34 -3.51
N ARG A 134 -14.53 -24.75 -3.15
CA ARG A 134 -14.26 -26.16 -2.78
C ARG A 134 -14.45 -26.31 -1.28
N THR A 135 -15.55 -26.94 -0.86
CA THR A 135 -15.83 -27.23 0.54
C THR A 135 -15.81 -28.73 0.80
N LEU A 136 -15.32 -29.15 1.98
CA LEU A 136 -15.34 -30.55 2.41
C LEU A 136 -16.76 -31.09 2.67
N LEU A 137 -17.72 -30.20 2.91
CA LEU A 137 -19.12 -30.51 3.22
C LEU A 137 -20.01 -30.11 2.03
N GLN A 138 -20.04 -30.95 1.01
CA GLN A 138 -20.74 -30.68 -0.25
C GLN A 138 -22.26 -30.47 -0.06
N ALA A 139 -22.89 -31.19 0.87
CA ALA A 139 -24.33 -31.07 1.13
C ALA A 139 -24.73 -29.71 1.74
N ASP A 140 -23.98 -29.21 2.74
CA ASP A 140 -24.21 -27.88 3.34
C ASP A 140 -23.98 -26.77 2.30
N GLN A 141 -22.94 -26.90 1.48
CA GLN A 141 -22.69 -25.98 0.37
C GLN A 141 -23.84 -25.96 -0.64
N GLN A 142 -24.36 -27.13 -1.04
CA GLN A 142 -25.50 -27.22 -1.95
C GLN A 142 -26.75 -26.56 -1.35
N GLN A 143 -27.04 -26.79 -0.07
CA GLN A 143 -28.15 -26.16 0.63
C GLN A 143 -28.03 -24.62 0.62
N ARG A 144 -26.86 -24.08 0.96
CA ARG A 144 -26.62 -22.62 0.94
C ARG A 144 -26.79 -22.02 -0.45
N VAL A 145 -26.30 -22.72 -1.48
CA VAL A 145 -26.48 -22.28 -2.88
C VAL A 145 -27.96 -22.26 -3.24
N GLN A 146 -28.74 -23.28 -2.84
CA GLN A 146 -30.19 -23.30 -3.08
C GLN A 146 -30.93 -22.18 -2.32
N ASP A 147 -30.60 -21.93 -1.06
CA ASP A 147 -31.19 -20.82 -0.30
C ASP A 147 -30.92 -19.47 -0.97
N MET A 148 -29.70 -19.29 -1.50
CA MET A 148 -29.35 -18.11 -2.28
C MET A 148 -30.09 -18.04 -3.62
N HIS A 149 -30.34 -19.17 -4.30
CA HIS A 149 -31.16 -19.22 -5.51
C HIS A 149 -32.59 -18.76 -5.24
N VAL A 150 -33.23 -19.29 -4.20
CA VAL A 150 -34.60 -18.92 -3.82
C VAL A 150 -34.69 -17.42 -3.49
N ALA A 151 -33.75 -16.91 -2.70
CA ALA A 151 -33.69 -15.49 -2.37
C ALA A 151 -33.45 -14.61 -3.61
N PHE A 152 -32.62 -15.07 -4.56
CA PHE A 152 -32.35 -14.37 -5.82
C PHE A 152 -33.61 -14.30 -6.69
N PHE A 153 -34.30 -15.42 -6.94
CA PHE A 153 -35.51 -15.43 -7.78
C PHE A 153 -36.66 -14.63 -7.18
N SER A 154 -36.83 -14.64 -5.85
CA SER A 154 -37.84 -13.80 -5.18
C SER A 154 -37.56 -12.30 -5.40
N LYS A 155 -36.30 -11.87 -5.30
CA LYS A 155 -35.91 -10.48 -5.57
C LYS A 155 -36.00 -10.13 -7.04
N LEU A 156 -35.60 -11.05 -7.92
CA LEU A 156 -35.67 -10.88 -9.37
C LEU A 156 -37.12 -10.66 -9.82
N GLY A 157 -38.07 -11.46 -9.34
CA GLY A 157 -39.48 -11.30 -9.69
C GLY A 157 -40.04 -9.92 -9.33
N ARG A 158 -39.66 -9.35 -8.18
CA ARG A 158 -40.05 -7.99 -7.80
C ARG A 158 -39.38 -6.93 -8.69
N TRP A 159 -38.11 -7.14 -9.01
CA TRP A 159 -37.35 -6.21 -9.84
C TRP A 159 -37.82 -6.22 -11.31
N ARG A 160 -38.19 -7.38 -11.86
CA ARG A 160 -38.77 -7.50 -13.22
C ARG A 160 -40.06 -6.70 -13.37
N LYS A 161 -40.93 -6.65 -12.35
CA LYS A 161 -42.14 -5.80 -12.36
C LYS A 161 -41.79 -4.31 -12.50
N LEU A 162 -40.75 -3.85 -11.80
CA LEU A 162 -40.24 -2.48 -11.94
C LEU A 162 -39.55 -2.26 -13.28
N GLN A 163 -38.83 -3.27 -13.79
CA GLN A 163 -38.16 -3.22 -15.09
C GLN A 163 -39.16 -3.03 -16.22
N ALA A 164 -40.34 -3.66 -16.17
CA ALA A 164 -41.40 -3.45 -17.17
C ALA A 164 -41.88 -1.99 -17.26
N VAL A 165 -41.83 -1.25 -16.14
CA VAL A 165 -42.24 0.16 -16.08
C VAL A 165 -41.10 1.09 -16.52
N TYR A 166 -39.89 0.87 -16.00
CA TYR A 166 -38.75 1.79 -16.23
C TYR A 166 -37.95 1.49 -17.52
N MET A 167 -38.02 0.25 -18.03
CA MET A 167 -37.20 -0.27 -19.14
C MET A 167 -38.00 -1.26 -19.99
N SER A 168 -38.97 -0.78 -20.76
CA SER A 168 -39.83 -1.63 -21.61
C SER A 168 -39.03 -2.37 -22.69
N SER A 169 -37.98 -1.76 -23.26
CA SER A 169 -37.13 -2.43 -24.26
C SER A 169 -36.34 -3.62 -23.70
N ALA A 170 -36.04 -3.62 -22.40
CA ALA A 170 -35.38 -4.76 -21.76
C ALA A 170 -36.30 -5.97 -21.68
N VAL A 171 -37.60 -5.76 -21.46
CA VAL A 171 -38.61 -6.83 -21.45
C VAL A 171 -38.74 -7.42 -22.85
N ARG A 172 -38.82 -6.59 -23.89
CA ARG A 172 -38.89 -7.05 -25.28
C ARG A 172 -37.69 -7.95 -25.66
N GLN A 173 -36.48 -7.56 -25.28
CA GLN A 173 -35.28 -8.38 -25.54
C GLN A 173 -35.30 -9.72 -24.78
N LEU A 174 -35.87 -9.74 -23.57
CA LEU A 174 -36.02 -10.98 -22.82
C LEU A 174 -37.03 -11.92 -23.47
N GLU A 175 -38.16 -11.38 -23.92
CA GLU A 175 -39.20 -12.14 -24.62
C GLU A 175 -38.68 -12.69 -25.96
N GLU A 176 -37.92 -11.90 -26.72
CA GLU A 176 -37.24 -12.36 -27.93
C GLU A 176 -36.26 -13.52 -27.63
N GLU A 177 -35.44 -13.39 -26.59
CA GLU A 177 -34.50 -14.43 -26.21
C GLU A 177 -35.19 -15.70 -25.68
N GLU A 178 -36.26 -15.56 -24.90
CA GLU A 178 -37.09 -16.69 -24.47
C GLU A 178 -37.80 -17.35 -25.65
N GLY A 179 -38.25 -16.60 -26.65
CA GLY A 179 -38.85 -17.14 -27.88
C GLY A 179 -37.87 -17.91 -28.75
N THR A 180 -36.59 -17.54 -28.74
CA THR A 180 -35.52 -18.28 -29.45
C THR A 180 -34.98 -19.49 -28.70
N ARG A 181 -35.36 -19.68 -27.43
CA ARG A 181 -34.83 -20.75 -26.60
C ARG A 181 -35.53 -22.08 -26.92
N ASP A 182 -34.72 -23.14 -27.03
CA ASP A 182 -35.24 -24.50 -27.18
C ASP A 182 -36.10 -24.87 -25.95
N PRO A 183 -37.40 -25.20 -26.12
CA PRO A 183 -38.29 -25.54 -25.01
C PRO A 183 -37.86 -26.80 -24.25
N LYS A 184 -36.94 -27.60 -24.80
CA LYS A 184 -36.42 -28.82 -24.15
C LYS A 184 -35.32 -28.55 -23.12
N LEU A 185 -34.72 -27.36 -23.11
CA LEU A 185 -33.65 -27.02 -22.16
C LEU A 185 -34.24 -26.47 -20.84
N PRO A 186 -33.65 -26.79 -19.67
CA PRO A 186 -34.11 -26.24 -18.39
C PRO A 186 -33.89 -24.72 -18.29
N PRO A 187 -34.67 -24.01 -17.46
CA PRO A 187 -34.49 -22.57 -17.22
C PRO A 187 -33.04 -22.23 -16.85
N PRO A 188 -32.52 -21.07 -17.28
CA PRO A 188 -31.18 -20.66 -16.90
C PRO A 188 -31.07 -20.60 -15.38
N SER A 189 -29.98 -21.16 -14.85
CA SER A 189 -29.67 -21.07 -13.43
C SER A 189 -29.54 -19.60 -13.00
N ALA A 190 -29.76 -19.32 -11.71
CA ALA A 190 -29.68 -17.96 -11.14
C ALA A 190 -28.40 -17.21 -11.53
N GLU A 191 -27.31 -17.95 -11.71
CA GLU A 191 -25.99 -17.50 -12.13
C GLU A 191 -25.92 -16.87 -13.53
N ASP A 192 -26.74 -17.37 -14.46
CA ASP A 192 -26.66 -17.07 -15.89
C ASP A 192 -27.88 -16.31 -16.42
N VAL A 193 -28.85 -16.03 -15.55
CA VAL A 193 -29.97 -15.14 -15.86
C VAL A 193 -29.45 -13.76 -16.25
N LYS A 194 -29.77 -13.30 -17.45
CA LYS A 194 -29.44 -11.95 -17.90
C LYS A 194 -30.38 -10.92 -17.24
N LEU A 195 -29.79 -10.00 -16.48
CA LEU A 195 -30.55 -8.95 -15.78
C LEU A 195 -30.98 -7.80 -16.71
N TYR A 196 -30.19 -7.47 -17.74
CA TYR A 196 -30.39 -6.29 -18.61
C TYR A 196 -30.53 -4.98 -17.82
N LEU A 197 -29.42 -4.54 -17.23
CA LEU A 197 -29.24 -3.14 -16.84
C LEU A 197 -29.07 -2.25 -18.09
N PRO A 198 -29.22 -0.92 -17.99
CA PRO A 198 -29.03 -0.01 -19.13
C PRO A 198 -27.71 -0.26 -19.89
N SER A 199 -26.63 -0.61 -19.18
CA SER A 199 -25.34 -0.96 -19.79
C SER A 199 -25.35 -2.25 -20.62
N GLY A 200 -26.27 -3.17 -20.35
CA GLY A 200 -26.39 -4.48 -21.01
C GLY A 200 -27.31 -4.50 -22.23
N LEU A 201 -28.04 -3.42 -22.49
CA LEU A 201 -28.92 -3.29 -23.67
C LEU A 201 -28.10 -3.02 -24.94
N ARG A 202 -28.58 -3.53 -26.07
CA ARG A 202 -28.09 -3.16 -27.42
C ARG A 202 -28.21 -1.66 -27.65
N GLN A 203 -27.25 -1.06 -28.35
CA GLN A 203 -27.16 0.39 -28.52
C GLN A 203 -28.35 1.00 -29.30
N ALA A 204 -28.98 0.22 -30.19
CA ALA A 204 -30.18 0.63 -30.93
C ALA A 204 -31.44 0.72 -30.04
N ASP A 205 -31.65 -0.26 -29.14
CA ASP A 205 -32.81 -0.31 -28.23
C ASP A 205 -32.70 0.67 -27.04
N ARG A 206 -31.59 1.43 -26.97
CA ARG A 206 -31.37 2.52 -26.03
C ARG A 206 -31.90 3.87 -26.55
N ALA A 207 -32.43 3.97 -27.75
CA ALA A 207 -33.04 5.23 -28.19
C ALA A 207 -34.48 5.39 -27.69
N ASP A 208 -35.26 4.29 -27.70
CA ASP A 208 -36.72 4.35 -27.57
C ASP A 208 -37.30 3.75 -26.26
N GLY A 209 -36.48 3.11 -25.41
CA GLY A 209 -36.98 2.14 -24.44
C GLY A 209 -36.81 2.42 -22.93
N TYR A 210 -36.35 3.61 -22.52
CA TYR A 210 -36.12 3.90 -21.09
C TYR A 210 -36.71 5.23 -20.62
N TYR A 211 -36.93 5.28 -19.30
CA TYR A 211 -37.16 6.55 -18.60
C TYR A 211 -35.93 7.47 -18.66
N LYS A 212 -36.16 8.77 -18.84
CA LYS A 212 -35.11 9.78 -19.04
C LYS A 212 -34.05 9.72 -17.92
N GLY A 213 -32.78 9.85 -18.29
CA GLY A 213 -31.66 9.94 -17.33
C GLY A 213 -31.14 8.60 -16.76
N LEU A 214 -31.81 7.47 -17.00
CA LEU A 214 -31.42 6.16 -16.44
C LEU A 214 -29.96 5.74 -16.75
N PRO A 215 -29.45 5.89 -17.99
CA PRO A 215 -28.06 5.55 -18.31
C PRO A 215 -27.03 6.44 -17.60
N VAL A 216 -27.39 7.71 -17.33
CA VAL A 216 -26.51 8.68 -16.65
C VAL A 216 -26.37 8.31 -15.18
N MET A 217 -27.48 7.97 -14.53
CA MET A 217 -27.53 7.53 -13.14
C MET A 217 -26.76 6.22 -12.94
N GLU A 218 -26.94 5.23 -13.82
CA GLU A 218 -26.13 4.01 -13.79
C GLU A 218 -24.65 4.36 -13.96
N GLY A 219 -24.28 5.22 -14.92
CA GLY A 219 -22.91 5.64 -15.14
C GLY A 219 -22.25 6.24 -13.88
N LYS A 220 -22.95 7.13 -13.17
CA LYS A 220 -22.48 7.71 -11.90
C LYS A 220 -22.27 6.63 -10.83
N LEU A 221 -23.21 5.69 -10.69
CA LEU A 221 -23.09 4.58 -9.73
C LEU A 221 -21.94 3.62 -10.08
N ARG A 222 -21.71 3.34 -11.38
CA ARG A 222 -20.60 2.51 -11.86
C ARG A 222 -19.23 3.15 -11.59
N GLU A 223 -19.10 4.47 -11.74
CA GLU A 223 -17.89 5.19 -11.31
C GLU A 223 -17.62 5.02 -9.81
N GLY A 224 -18.66 5.14 -8.98
CA GLY A 224 -18.58 4.87 -7.55
C GLY A 224 -18.09 3.45 -7.25
N GLN A 225 -18.68 2.45 -7.93
CA GLN A 225 -18.27 1.05 -7.79
C GLN A 225 -16.81 0.81 -8.21
N LEU A 226 -16.31 1.48 -9.26
CA LEU A 226 -14.91 1.39 -9.69
C LEU A 226 -13.95 1.92 -8.63
N ARG A 227 -14.24 3.11 -8.07
CA ARG A 227 -13.42 3.71 -7.00
C ARG A 227 -13.44 2.85 -5.74
N ASP A 228 -14.63 2.44 -5.30
CA ASP A 228 -14.79 1.60 -4.11
C ASP A 228 -14.11 0.24 -4.28
N SER A 229 -14.22 -0.37 -5.46
CA SER A 229 -13.57 -1.65 -5.72
C SER A 229 -12.05 -1.56 -5.70
N LEU A 230 -11.46 -0.52 -6.28
CA LEU A 230 -10.02 -0.24 -6.17
C LEU A 230 -9.59 0.03 -4.73
N ARG A 231 -10.34 0.84 -3.98
CA ARG A 231 -10.04 1.15 -2.57
C ARG A 231 -10.00 -0.11 -1.70
N VAL A 232 -11.02 -0.97 -1.84
CA VAL A 232 -11.06 -2.24 -1.11
C VAL A 232 -9.98 -3.19 -1.59
N LEU A 233 -9.70 -3.26 -2.90
CA LEU A 233 -8.63 -4.09 -3.48
C LEU A 233 -7.28 -3.74 -2.86
N ARG A 234 -6.91 -2.45 -2.85
CA ARG A 234 -5.70 -1.92 -2.19
C ARG A 234 -5.64 -2.32 -0.72
N SER A 235 -6.73 -2.12 0.03
CA SER A 235 -6.79 -2.48 1.45
C SER A 235 -6.61 -3.97 1.69
N ARG A 236 -7.17 -4.84 0.83
CA ARG A 236 -7.05 -6.29 0.96
C ARG A 236 -5.66 -6.78 0.59
N LEU A 237 -5.01 -6.19 -0.41
CA LEU A 237 -3.61 -6.47 -0.73
C LEU A 237 -2.68 -6.08 0.43
N HIS A 238 -2.90 -4.93 1.08
CA HIS A 238 -2.17 -4.59 2.30
C HIS A 238 -2.41 -5.58 3.44
N ALA A 239 -3.66 -6.00 3.66
CA ALA A 239 -3.99 -6.98 4.69
C ALA A 239 -3.32 -8.34 4.42
N LYS A 240 -3.35 -8.82 3.17
CA LYS A 240 -2.67 -10.04 2.73
C LYS A 240 -1.17 -9.95 3.03
N ARG A 241 -0.55 -8.81 2.70
CA ARG A 241 0.86 -8.56 3.00
C ARG A 241 1.16 -8.59 4.49
N HIS A 242 0.32 -7.96 5.31
CA HIS A 242 0.50 -7.96 6.76
C HIS A 242 0.45 -9.38 7.32
N LEU A 243 -0.49 -10.20 6.86
CA LEU A 243 -0.65 -11.58 7.31
C LEU A 243 0.50 -12.49 6.86
N LEU A 244 1.00 -12.33 5.64
CA LEU A 244 2.19 -13.06 5.19
C LEU A 244 3.39 -12.73 6.09
N ASN A 245 3.61 -11.44 6.35
CA ASN A 245 4.65 -11.00 7.28
C ASN A 245 4.44 -11.51 8.71
N TYR A 246 3.20 -11.58 9.18
CA TYR A 246 2.88 -12.10 10.51
C TYR A 246 3.12 -13.61 10.57
N ARG A 247 2.68 -14.36 9.56
CA ARG A 247 2.95 -15.79 9.43
C ARG A 247 4.45 -16.05 9.50
N ASP A 248 5.22 -15.41 8.63
CA ASP A 248 6.67 -15.65 8.50
C ASP A 248 7.45 -15.33 9.77
N LYS A 249 6.96 -14.39 10.61
CA LYS A 249 7.59 -14.07 11.89
C LYS A 249 6.75 -14.22 13.14
N SER A 250 5.72 -15.04 13.17
CA SER A 250 5.02 -15.34 14.44
C SER A 250 4.43 -16.74 14.46
N VAL A 251 4.12 -17.32 13.30
CA VAL A 251 3.48 -18.63 13.23
C VAL A 251 4.53 -19.73 13.26
N VAL A 252 4.41 -20.62 14.25
CA VAL A 252 5.24 -21.82 14.43
C VAL A 252 4.30 -23.00 14.63
N GLY A 253 4.62 -24.15 14.04
CA GLY A 253 3.80 -25.36 14.09
C GLY A 253 2.73 -25.44 12.99
N GLN A 254 2.28 -26.66 12.71
CA GLN A 254 1.42 -26.97 11.56
C GLN A 254 0.01 -26.38 11.70
N TRP A 255 -0.62 -26.48 12.88
CA TRP A 255 -1.99 -26.00 13.08
C TRP A 255 -2.13 -24.50 12.87
N ALA A 256 -1.24 -23.70 13.48
CA ALA A 256 -1.25 -22.26 13.32
C ALA A 256 -0.90 -21.84 11.88
N ALA A 257 -0.06 -22.62 11.18
CA ALA A 257 0.21 -22.40 9.76
C ALA A 257 -1.05 -22.65 8.91
N MET A 258 -1.79 -23.73 9.18
CA MET A 258 -3.04 -24.03 8.48
C MET A 258 -4.08 -22.91 8.69
N GLN A 259 -4.24 -22.39 9.91
CA GLN A 259 -5.12 -21.25 10.20
C GLN A 259 -4.66 -19.97 9.48
N ALA A 260 -3.36 -19.73 9.37
CA ALA A 260 -2.85 -18.60 8.61
C ALA A 260 -3.15 -18.75 7.09
N TYR A 261 -3.01 -19.96 6.54
CA TYR A 261 -3.34 -20.24 5.14
C TYR A 261 -4.82 -20.06 4.84
N THR A 262 -5.73 -20.54 5.70
CA THR A 262 -7.17 -20.34 5.51
C THR A 262 -7.53 -18.85 5.55
N LEU A 263 -6.91 -18.07 6.44
CA LEU A 263 -7.13 -16.63 6.50
C LEU A 263 -6.59 -15.89 5.26
N ILE A 264 -5.41 -16.30 4.75
CA ILE A 264 -4.85 -15.75 3.51
C ILE A 264 -5.75 -16.08 2.33
N GLY A 265 -6.23 -17.34 2.22
CA GLY A 265 -7.14 -17.78 1.18
C GLY A 265 -8.44 -16.95 1.14
N ARG A 266 -9.04 -16.68 2.30
CA ARG A 266 -10.23 -15.79 2.40
C ARG A 266 -9.97 -14.37 1.87
N ILE A 267 -8.75 -13.86 2.04
CA ILE A 267 -8.39 -12.54 1.51
C ILE A 267 -8.16 -12.61 0.00
N GLU A 268 -7.54 -13.68 -0.50
CA GLU A 268 -7.39 -13.93 -1.94
C GLU A 268 -8.73 -14.02 -2.65
N GLU A 269 -9.68 -14.80 -2.11
CA GLU A 269 -11.06 -14.86 -2.60
C GLU A 269 -11.71 -13.47 -2.65
N ARG A 270 -11.45 -12.64 -1.64
CA ARG A 270 -11.96 -11.26 -1.61
C ARG A 270 -11.25 -10.36 -2.62
N VAL A 271 -9.96 -10.56 -2.89
CA VAL A 271 -9.20 -9.82 -3.90
C VAL A 271 -9.72 -10.16 -5.29
N ASP A 272 -9.96 -11.44 -5.58
CA ASP A 272 -10.54 -11.89 -6.85
C ASP A 272 -11.97 -11.35 -7.03
N ALA A 273 -12.76 -11.41 -5.96
CA ALA A 273 -14.10 -10.84 -5.91
C ALA A 273 -14.15 -9.36 -6.32
N MET A 274 -13.26 -8.54 -5.76
CA MET A 274 -13.21 -7.10 -6.06
C MET A 274 -12.61 -6.83 -7.43
N SER A 275 -11.65 -7.64 -7.88
CA SER A 275 -11.09 -7.56 -9.24
C SER A 275 -12.15 -7.82 -10.31
N THR A 276 -12.99 -8.84 -10.11
CA THR A 276 -14.13 -9.12 -10.99
C THR A 276 -15.16 -7.98 -10.94
N LYS A 277 -15.45 -7.42 -9.76
CA LYS A 277 -16.36 -6.27 -9.62
C LYS A 277 -15.84 -5.05 -10.39
N TYR A 278 -14.54 -4.76 -10.30
CA TYR A 278 -13.90 -3.68 -11.05
C TYR A 278 -14.00 -3.89 -12.57
N ARG A 279 -13.62 -5.09 -13.05
CA ARG A 279 -13.66 -5.42 -14.49
C ARG A 279 -15.08 -5.28 -15.07
N ARG A 280 -16.10 -5.76 -14.35
CA ARG A 280 -17.51 -5.66 -14.74
C ARG A 280 -18.04 -4.23 -14.73
N SER A 281 -17.72 -3.48 -13.68
CA SER A 281 -18.12 -2.07 -13.59
C SER A 281 -17.50 -1.25 -14.72
N ARG A 282 -16.25 -1.57 -15.10
CA ARG A 282 -15.55 -0.94 -16.22
C ARG A 282 -16.18 -1.30 -17.56
N SER A 283 -16.52 -2.57 -17.80
CA SER A 283 -17.20 -2.97 -19.04
C SER A 283 -18.58 -2.31 -19.17
N ALA A 284 -19.33 -2.21 -18.07
CA ALA A 284 -20.60 -1.50 -18.04
C ALA A 284 -20.45 0.00 -18.35
N LEU A 285 -19.44 0.65 -17.77
CA LEU A 285 -19.16 2.07 -18.02
C LEU A 285 -18.76 2.33 -19.48
N ILE A 286 -17.94 1.45 -20.08
CA ILE A 286 -17.56 1.52 -21.50
C ILE A 286 -18.79 1.35 -22.38
N ALA A 287 -19.68 0.42 -22.03
CA ALA A 287 -20.92 0.22 -22.77
C ALA A 287 -21.81 1.47 -22.73
N LEU A 288 -21.86 2.20 -21.61
CA LEU A 288 -22.72 3.39 -21.43
C LEU A 288 -22.16 4.68 -22.06
N ARG A 289 -20.86 4.96 -21.89
CA ARG A 289 -20.24 6.25 -22.25
C ARG A 289 -19.19 6.15 -23.35
N GLY A 290 -18.94 4.95 -23.87
CA GLY A 290 -17.86 4.68 -24.81
C GLY A 290 -16.49 4.56 -24.15
N SER A 291 -15.49 4.20 -24.97
CA SER A 291 -14.13 3.93 -24.49
C SER A 291 -13.41 5.18 -23.97
N VAL A 292 -13.68 6.35 -24.56
CA VAL A 292 -12.98 7.63 -24.29
C VAL A 292 -13.24 8.11 -22.86
N ALA A 293 -14.48 8.01 -22.36
CA ALA A 293 -14.82 8.38 -20.99
C ALA A 293 -14.18 7.46 -19.93
N CYS A 294 -13.68 6.29 -20.35
CA CYS A 294 -13.11 5.27 -19.46
C CYS A 294 -11.58 5.30 -19.41
N GLU A 295 -10.91 6.24 -20.09
CA GLU A 295 -9.45 6.39 -20.03
C GLU A 295 -8.95 6.66 -18.60
N LYS A 296 -9.75 7.41 -17.81
CA LYS A 296 -9.49 7.63 -16.37
C LYS A 296 -9.40 6.32 -15.56
N PHE A 297 -10.01 5.23 -16.03
CA PHE A 297 -10.03 3.92 -15.37
C PHE A 297 -9.26 2.87 -16.19
N HIS A 298 -8.03 2.56 -15.76
CA HIS A 298 -7.16 1.62 -16.45
C HIS A 298 -7.70 0.19 -16.44
N LYS A 299 -7.34 -0.61 -17.45
CA LYS A 299 -7.69 -2.03 -17.53
C LYS A 299 -6.90 -2.81 -16.48
N LEU A 300 -7.61 -3.43 -15.52
CA LEU A 300 -7.00 -4.23 -14.46
C LEU A 300 -6.57 -5.61 -14.98
N LYS A 301 -5.26 -5.79 -15.17
CA LYS A 301 -4.65 -7.09 -15.52
C LYS A 301 -4.37 -7.90 -14.26
N SER A 302 -4.27 -9.23 -14.39
CA SER A 302 -3.92 -10.09 -13.25
C SER A 302 -2.50 -9.83 -12.73
N SER A 303 -1.60 -9.31 -13.57
CA SER A 303 -0.26 -8.85 -13.19
C SER A 303 -0.27 -7.63 -12.26
N ASP A 304 -1.32 -6.80 -12.33
CA ASP A 304 -1.44 -5.59 -11.52
C ASP A 304 -1.86 -5.92 -10.08
N VAL A 305 -2.55 -7.04 -9.90
CA VAL A 305 -3.02 -7.55 -8.60
C VAL A 305 -1.92 -8.37 -7.92
N GLN A 306 -0.69 -7.86 -7.92
CA GLN A 306 0.42 -8.48 -7.20
C GLN A 306 0.74 -7.73 -5.92
N LEU A 307 1.17 -8.50 -4.92
CA LEU A 307 1.69 -7.97 -3.67
C LEU A 307 3.01 -7.27 -3.94
N ASP A 308 3.07 -5.98 -3.68
CA ASP A 308 4.32 -5.24 -3.71
C ASP A 308 5.15 -5.57 -2.45
N GLU A 309 6.40 -5.97 -2.68
CA GLU A 309 7.38 -6.33 -1.65
C GLU A 309 8.10 -5.11 -1.08
N GLU A 310 7.44 -3.96 -0.99
CA GLU A 310 8.01 -2.80 -0.32
C GLU A 310 8.05 -2.96 1.19
N CYS A 311 8.86 -3.86 1.75
CA CYS A 311 9.30 -3.64 3.12
C CYS A 311 10.07 -2.33 3.13
N GLU A 312 9.37 -1.23 3.44
CA GLU A 312 9.95 0.06 3.70
C GLU A 312 11.23 -0.17 4.51
N VAL A 313 12.35 0.34 4.01
CA VAL A 313 13.68 0.18 4.60
C VAL A 313 13.65 0.53 6.10
N ASP A 314 12.77 1.46 6.49
CA ASP A 314 12.47 1.87 7.85
C ASP A 314 11.95 0.75 8.77
N ILE A 315 11.01 -0.07 8.30
CA ILE A 315 10.47 -1.20 9.07
C ILE A 315 11.56 -2.26 9.28
N LYS A 316 12.44 -2.47 8.30
CA LYS A 316 13.59 -3.36 8.42
C LYS A 316 14.59 -2.81 9.44
N ALA A 317 14.89 -1.50 9.41
CA ALA A 317 15.78 -0.84 10.37
C ALA A 317 15.23 -0.89 11.81
N ARG A 318 13.94 -0.56 12.02
CA ARG A 318 13.27 -0.66 13.33
C ARG A 318 13.22 -2.09 13.86
N LYS A 319 12.99 -3.09 13.00
CA LYS A 319 13.07 -4.51 13.39
C LYS A 319 14.50 -4.90 13.80
N LYS A 320 15.52 -4.44 13.07
CA LYS A 320 16.93 -4.65 13.47
C LYS A 320 17.21 -4.02 14.84
N LEU A 321 16.74 -2.80 15.07
CA LEU A 321 16.86 -2.09 16.35
C LEU A 321 16.20 -2.87 17.52
N GLY A 322 14.98 -3.37 17.31
CA GLY A 322 14.25 -4.17 18.30
C GLY A 322 14.87 -5.55 18.55
N ASN A 323 15.43 -6.18 17.52
CA ASN A 323 16.01 -7.53 17.61
C ASN A 323 17.43 -7.56 18.16
N MET A 324 18.12 -6.42 18.30
CA MET A 324 19.50 -6.35 18.81
C MET A 324 19.67 -6.83 20.27
N GLY A 325 18.58 -7.16 20.98
CA GLY A 325 18.58 -7.77 22.32
C GLY A 325 18.08 -9.22 22.40
N SER A 326 17.70 -9.87 21.29
CA SER A 326 17.11 -11.23 21.30
C SER A 326 18.04 -12.27 20.68
N LYS A 327 18.37 -13.34 21.43
CA LYS A 327 19.04 -14.54 20.91
C LYS A 327 18.00 -15.45 20.24
N PHE A 328 17.48 -15.11 19.04
CA PHE A 328 16.96 -16.03 18.00
C PHE A 328 16.14 -15.25 16.95
N ARG A 329 16.52 -15.33 15.67
CA ARG A 329 15.63 -15.84 14.60
C ARG A 329 16.40 -16.07 13.29
N ARG A 330 16.20 -17.25 12.69
CA ARG A 330 16.60 -17.58 11.32
C ARG A 330 15.97 -16.55 10.37
N GLN A 331 16.81 -15.90 9.56
CA GLN A 331 16.34 -15.21 8.36
C GLN A 331 16.01 -16.31 7.35
N GLY A 332 14.72 -16.45 7.00
CA GLY A 332 14.35 -17.16 5.77
C GLY A 332 14.89 -16.40 4.56
N PRO A 333 15.06 -17.07 3.41
CA PRO A 333 15.66 -16.47 2.23
C PRO A 333 14.92 -15.19 1.85
N ALA A 334 15.66 -14.09 1.74
CA ALA A 334 15.14 -12.90 1.08
C ALA A 334 14.92 -13.26 -0.38
N LEU A 335 13.66 -13.37 -0.82
CA LEU A 335 13.37 -13.43 -2.24
C LEU A 335 13.96 -12.18 -2.89
N SER A 336 14.68 -12.44 -3.99
CA SER A 336 15.43 -11.46 -4.77
C SER A 336 14.51 -10.36 -5.28
N SER A 337 14.68 -9.15 -4.74
CA SER A 337 14.05 -7.93 -5.24
C SER A 337 14.87 -7.42 -6.41
N LYS A 338 14.51 -7.87 -7.62
CA LYS A 338 14.92 -7.21 -8.87
C LYS A 338 13.75 -6.32 -9.30
N ASN A 339 14.02 -5.02 -9.38
CA ASN A 339 13.25 -3.95 -10.04
C ASN A 339 11.81 -4.31 -10.42
N LYS A 340 10.85 -4.08 -9.51
CA LYS A 340 9.43 -4.08 -9.87
C LYS A 340 8.95 -2.63 -9.90
N THR A 341 8.57 -2.19 -11.10
CA THR A 341 7.81 -0.97 -11.32
C THR A 341 6.49 -1.04 -10.54
N PHE A 342 6.16 0.04 -9.83
CA PHE A 342 4.89 0.14 -9.10
C PHE A 342 3.71 -0.14 -10.02
N SER A 343 2.80 -1.03 -9.60
CA SER A 343 1.55 -1.19 -10.32
C SER A 343 0.73 0.10 -10.24
N TRP A 344 0.10 0.49 -11.35
CA TRP A 344 -0.74 1.70 -11.46
C TRP A 344 -1.87 1.73 -10.43
N ILE A 345 -2.26 0.57 -9.88
CA ILE A 345 -3.26 0.53 -8.80
C ILE A 345 -2.78 1.26 -7.55
N TRP A 346 -1.48 1.49 -7.36
CA TRP A 346 -0.90 2.16 -6.20
C TRP A 346 -0.64 3.64 -6.41
N THR A 347 -0.46 4.05 -7.67
CA THR A 347 -0.37 5.45 -8.05
C THR A 347 -1.76 6.09 -7.95
N GLY A 348 -1.87 7.28 -7.36
CA GLY A 348 -3.10 8.08 -7.34
C GLY A 348 -3.71 8.16 -8.73
N GLY A 349 -5.03 8.05 -8.83
CA GLY A 349 -5.68 7.51 -10.02
C GLY A 349 -5.58 8.38 -11.27
N GLY A 350 -5.11 7.77 -12.37
CA GLY A 350 -5.82 7.90 -13.65
C GLY A 350 -5.35 8.89 -14.71
N GLY A 351 -4.05 9.08 -14.93
CA GLY A 351 -3.50 9.63 -16.19
C GLY A 351 -3.42 11.17 -16.30
N PRO A 352 -2.42 11.69 -17.02
CA PRO A 352 -1.94 13.07 -16.91
C PRO A 352 -2.95 14.07 -17.52
N GLY A 353 -3.60 14.88 -16.68
CA GLY A 353 -4.43 16.00 -17.14
C GLY A 353 -5.18 16.72 -16.03
N GLU A 354 -5.89 15.99 -15.16
CA GLU A 354 -6.49 16.52 -13.91
C GLU A 354 -5.69 16.08 -12.66
N ASP A 355 -4.72 15.20 -12.86
CA ASP A 355 -3.96 14.45 -11.86
C ASP A 355 -2.92 15.27 -11.09
N GLU A 356 -2.60 16.49 -11.51
CA GLU A 356 -1.51 17.24 -10.89
C GLU A 356 -1.84 17.61 -9.44
N VAL A 357 -3.10 17.91 -9.12
CA VAL A 357 -3.53 18.25 -7.75
C VAL A 357 -3.59 17.03 -6.83
N GLU A 358 -4.11 15.89 -7.32
CA GLU A 358 -4.22 14.63 -6.55
C GLU A 358 -2.83 13.96 -6.38
N LEU A 359 -1.99 14.03 -7.42
CA LEU A 359 -0.58 13.63 -7.35
C LEU A 359 0.17 14.56 -6.37
N HIS A 360 -0.03 15.87 -6.44
CA HIS A 360 0.61 16.80 -5.51
C HIS A 360 0.14 16.57 -4.05
N GLU A 361 -1.11 16.16 -3.84
CA GLU A 361 -1.66 15.85 -2.52
C GLU A 361 -1.19 14.49 -1.98
N SER A 362 -1.10 13.46 -2.82
CA SER A 362 -0.54 12.16 -2.43
C SER A 362 0.97 12.25 -2.15
N VAL A 363 1.72 12.98 -2.97
CA VAL A 363 3.15 13.24 -2.72
C VAL A 363 3.32 14.09 -1.47
N ARG A 364 2.44 15.07 -1.19
CA ARG A 364 2.43 15.81 0.09
C ARG A 364 2.25 14.87 1.28
N VAL A 365 1.32 13.93 1.20
CA VAL A 365 1.06 12.97 2.29
C VAL A 365 2.27 12.07 2.53
N GLU A 366 2.86 11.51 1.47
CA GLU A 366 4.04 10.66 1.58
C GLU A 366 5.25 11.44 2.10
N TRP A 367 5.46 12.66 1.61
CA TRP A 367 6.49 13.55 2.14
C TRP A 367 6.25 13.90 3.61
N SER A 368 5.00 14.17 4.01
CA SER A 368 4.65 14.49 5.40
C SER A 368 4.93 13.30 6.31
N LYS A 369 4.54 12.07 5.91
CA LYS A 369 4.85 10.84 6.64
C LYS A 369 6.35 10.57 6.70
N ALA A 370 7.07 10.76 5.59
CA ALA A 370 8.51 10.58 5.53
C ALA A 370 9.25 11.60 6.42
N LYS A 371 8.77 12.86 6.49
CA LYS A 371 9.27 13.87 7.41
C LYS A 371 9.01 13.51 8.87
N ALA A 372 7.82 13.03 9.21
CA ALA A 372 7.53 12.54 10.57
C ALA A 372 8.41 11.33 10.93
N ARG A 373 8.72 10.44 9.97
CA ARG A 373 9.69 9.36 10.17
C ARG A 373 11.10 9.91 10.43
N ASN A 374 11.53 10.92 9.69
CA ASN A 374 12.83 11.56 9.93
C ASN A 374 12.92 12.17 11.34
N GLN A 375 11.91 12.94 11.74
CA GLN A 375 11.84 13.53 13.09
C GLN A 375 11.93 12.47 14.20
N ARG A 376 11.26 11.32 14.02
CA ARG A 376 11.38 10.20 14.97
C ARG A 376 12.78 9.61 15.05
N TRP A 377 13.54 9.58 13.97
CA TRP A 377 14.93 9.10 14.00
C TRP A 377 15.86 10.12 14.66
N GLU A 378 15.62 11.41 14.49
CA GLU A 378 16.29 12.48 15.24
C GLU A 378 16.02 12.32 16.75
N GLU A 379 14.75 12.19 17.13
CA GLU A 379 14.32 11.91 18.51
C GLU A 379 14.94 10.61 19.06
N GLU A 380 14.98 9.53 18.29
CA GLU A 380 15.56 8.24 18.71
C GLU A 380 17.06 8.36 19.01
N VAL A 381 17.81 9.14 18.22
CA VAL A 381 19.23 9.39 18.49
C VAL A 381 19.42 10.14 19.81
N GLU A 382 18.57 11.13 20.09
CA GLU A 382 18.60 11.88 21.35
C GLU A 382 18.23 10.98 22.54
N LEU A 383 17.16 10.19 22.41
CA LEU A 383 16.72 9.23 23.43
C LEU A 383 17.80 8.20 23.74
N LEU A 384 18.45 7.61 22.72
CA LEU A 384 19.53 6.63 22.93
C LEU A 384 20.73 7.24 23.65
N ARG A 385 21.10 8.49 23.33
CA ARG A 385 22.16 9.21 24.04
C ARG A 385 21.80 9.45 25.51
N GLU A 386 20.56 9.84 25.78
CA GLU A 386 20.07 10.02 27.15
C GLU A 386 19.93 8.70 27.91
N GLU A 387 19.51 7.61 27.26
CA GLU A 387 19.48 6.27 27.85
C GLU A 387 20.89 5.84 28.28
N MET A 388 21.90 6.02 27.43
CA MET A 388 23.30 5.76 27.78
C MET A 388 23.71 6.56 29.03
N LYS A 389 23.45 7.88 29.07
CA LYS A 389 23.75 8.71 30.24
C LYS A 389 23.04 8.22 31.51
N ARG A 390 21.75 7.82 31.40
CA ARG A 390 20.96 7.30 32.52
C ARG A 390 21.52 5.98 33.06
N VAL A 391 21.97 5.08 32.19
CA VAL A 391 22.60 3.81 32.60
C VAL A 391 23.88 4.07 33.40
N LEU A 392 24.74 5.00 32.96
CA LEU A 392 25.94 5.35 33.74
C LEU A 392 25.58 6.00 35.08
N ARG A 393 24.56 6.87 35.11
CA ARG A 393 24.09 7.50 36.35
C ARG A 393 23.52 6.46 37.32
N PHE A 394 22.77 5.48 36.81
CA PHE A 394 22.24 4.38 37.60
C PHE A 394 23.36 3.52 38.20
N LEU A 395 24.35 3.13 37.40
CA LEU A 395 25.51 2.37 37.88
C LEU A 395 26.30 3.14 38.94
N ARG A 396 26.45 4.46 38.76
CA ARG A 396 27.11 5.34 39.75
C ARG A 396 26.31 5.41 41.05
N TRP A 397 25.00 5.62 40.97
CA TRP A 397 24.12 5.63 42.14
C TRP A 397 24.19 4.30 42.90
N ARG A 398 24.20 3.17 42.19
CA ARG A 398 24.31 1.83 42.79
C ARG A 398 25.68 1.56 43.44
N SER A 399 26.69 2.37 43.09
CA SER A 399 28.03 2.28 43.68
C SER A 399 28.25 3.10 44.95
N VAL A 400 27.22 3.78 45.46
CA VAL A 400 27.28 4.49 46.73
C VAL A 400 27.10 3.48 47.86
N SER A 401 28.12 3.35 48.72
CA SER A 401 28.04 2.52 49.93
C SER A 401 27.20 3.25 50.98
N ARG A 402 26.32 2.54 51.68
CA ARG A 402 25.60 3.05 52.85
C ARG A 402 26.29 2.51 54.10
N GLU A 403 26.47 3.33 55.12
CA GLU A 403 27.01 2.91 56.41
C GLU A 403 26.08 1.85 57.02
N LEU A 404 26.59 0.63 57.19
CA LEU A 404 25.88 -0.58 57.61
C LEU A 404 26.82 -1.38 58.53
N ALA A 405 26.33 -2.37 59.27
CA ALA A 405 27.18 -3.18 60.18
C ALA A 405 28.38 -3.83 59.47
N SER A 406 29.51 -4.03 60.15
CA SER A 406 30.84 -4.36 59.57
C SER A 406 30.90 -5.49 58.53
N GLY A 407 30.07 -6.54 58.66
CA GLY A 407 29.98 -7.63 57.67
C GLY A 407 29.27 -7.22 56.36
N ILE A 408 28.33 -6.27 56.45
CA ILE A 408 27.59 -5.71 55.31
C ILE A 408 28.44 -4.64 54.59
N GLU A 409 29.36 -3.98 55.29
CA GLU A 409 30.30 -3.02 54.70
C GLU A 409 31.21 -3.67 53.66
N ALA A 410 31.80 -4.84 53.95
CA ALA A 410 32.66 -5.55 53.01
C ALA A 410 31.89 -5.98 51.74
N TYR A 411 30.65 -6.46 51.89
CA TYR A 411 29.80 -6.84 50.76
C TYR A 411 29.36 -5.63 49.92
N THR A 412 28.92 -4.55 50.56
CA THR A 412 28.49 -3.32 49.88
C THR A 412 29.67 -2.62 49.19
N ALA A 413 30.86 -2.64 49.78
CA ALA A 413 32.10 -2.18 49.16
C ALA A 413 32.44 -2.99 47.89
N ARG A 414 32.30 -4.32 47.94
CA ARG A 414 32.52 -5.20 46.77
C ARG A 414 31.50 -4.94 45.67
N GLN A 415 30.20 -4.80 46.00
CA GLN A 415 29.16 -4.45 45.04
C GLN A 415 29.38 -3.06 44.42
N ALA A 416 29.81 -2.09 45.23
CA ALA A 416 30.15 -0.76 44.76
C ALA A 416 31.33 -0.78 43.79
N ALA A 417 32.38 -1.54 44.08
CA ALA A 417 33.52 -1.72 43.17
C ALA A 417 33.07 -2.35 41.83
N LEU A 418 32.24 -3.40 41.88
CA LEU A 418 31.69 -4.05 40.68
C LEU A 418 30.91 -3.07 39.79
N HIS A 419 29.99 -2.28 40.37
CA HIS A 419 29.22 -1.30 39.60
C HIS A 419 30.09 -0.17 39.01
N ARG A 420 31.16 0.25 39.72
CA ARG A 420 32.14 1.20 39.19
C ARG A 420 32.90 0.62 38.00
N ASP A 421 33.31 -0.64 38.08
CA ASP A 421 34.03 -1.31 36.99
C ASP A 421 33.15 -1.52 35.76
N ILE A 422 31.88 -1.92 35.94
CA ILE A 422 30.90 -2.01 34.85
C ILE A 422 30.70 -0.62 34.22
N SER A 423 30.51 0.42 35.04
CA SER A 423 30.37 1.79 34.55
C SER A 423 31.59 2.25 33.76
N ARG A 424 32.81 1.92 34.22
CA ARG A 424 34.05 2.27 33.52
C ARG A 424 34.13 1.55 32.18
N LYS A 425 33.86 0.25 32.15
CA LYS A 425 33.85 -0.56 30.92
C LYS A 425 32.81 -0.08 29.91
N PHE A 426 31.62 0.31 30.36
CA PHE A 426 30.59 0.86 29.49
C PHE A 426 31.03 2.19 28.91
N LYS A 427 31.53 3.10 29.76
CA LYS A 427 32.00 4.40 29.32
C LYS A 427 33.12 4.28 28.26
N THR A 428 34.14 3.46 28.51
CA THR A 428 35.24 3.28 27.54
C THR A 428 34.77 2.66 26.22
N ALA A 429 33.91 1.64 26.28
CA ALA A 429 33.34 1.02 25.09
C ALA A 429 32.47 2.01 24.29
N TRP A 430 31.71 2.85 24.98
CA TRP A 430 30.83 3.83 24.36
C TRP A 430 31.57 5.03 23.80
N ASP A 431 32.61 5.53 24.47
CA ASP A 431 33.47 6.59 23.96
C ASP A 431 34.19 6.11 22.68
N THR A 432 34.65 4.86 22.67
CA THR A 432 35.25 4.22 21.48
C THR A 432 34.23 4.07 20.36
N SER A 433 33.02 3.57 20.67
CA SER A 433 31.96 3.39 19.68
C SER A 433 31.41 4.72 19.16
N ALA A 434 31.34 5.75 19.99
CA ALA A 434 30.93 7.10 19.60
C ALA A 434 32.00 7.73 18.70
N ALA A 435 33.28 7.58 19.03
CA ALA A 435 34.38 7.99 18.16
C ALA A 435 34.36 7.24 16.83
N THR A 436 34.00 5.96 16.81
CA THR A 436 33.83 5.17 15.58
C THR A 436 32.60 5.61 14.79
N ALA A 437 31.46 5.89 15.44
CA ALA A 437 30.27 6.42 14.80
C ALA A 437 30.53 7.80 14.16
N VAL A 438 31.25 8.68 14.86
CA VAL A 438 31.68 9.99 14.34
C VAL A 438 32.65 9.81 13.17
N ARG A 439 33.64 8.90 13.27
CA ARG A 439 34.58 8.63 12.16
C ARG A 439 33.90 8.04 10.93
N LEU A 440 32.90 7.17 11.10
CA LEU A 440 32.11 6.63 9.98
C LEU A 440 31.28 7.74 9.32
N ALA A 441 30.61 8.59 10.11
CA ALA A 441 29.85 9.73 9.60
C ALA A 441 30.74 10.75 8.85
N VAL A 442 31.95 11.01 9.34
CA VAL A 442 32.92 11.90 8.68
C VAL A 442 33.48 11.28 7.39
N ARG A 443 33.78 9.98 7.38
CA ARG A 443 34.38 9.29 6.22
C ARG A 443 33.43 9.18 5.03
N GLU A 444 32.14 8.97 5.26
CA GLU A 444 31.13 9.02 4.19
C GLU A 444 30.99 10.44 3.63
N ASN A 445 31.09 11.46 4.49
CA ASN A 445 31.08 12.86 4.05
C ASN A 445 32.32 13.22 3.21
N THR A 446 33.51 12.72 3.55
CA THR A 446 34.75 13.01 2.79
C THR A 446 34.82 12.27 1.46
N LEU A 447 34.45 10.98 1.40
CA LEU A 447 34.44 10.22 0.13
C LEU A 447 33.42 10.78 -0.86
N PHE A 448 32.31 11.33 -0.37
CA PHE A 448 31.30 11.97 -1.20
C PHE A 448 31.74 13.37 -1.68
N MET A 449 32.44 14.14 -0.84
CA MET A 449 33.03 15.42 -1.25
C MET A 449 34.12 15.23 -2.31
N GLU A 450 34.95 14.20 -2.18
CA GLU A 450 35.96 13.84 -3.21
C GLU A 450 35.30 13.38 -4.53
N GLY A 451 34.22 12.59 -4.47
CA GLY A 451 33.44 12.19 -5.64
C GLY A 451 32.75 13.37 -6.35
N ASN A 452 32.21 14.32 -5.59
CA ASN A 452 31.55 15.52 -6.12
C ASN A 452 32.57 16.54 -6.66
N THR A 453 33.80 16.58 -6.13
CA THR A 453 34.90 17.37 -6.73
C THR A 453 35.42 16.76 -8.03
N PHE A 454 35.40 15.43 -8.16
CA PHE A 454 35.81 14.74 -9.40
C PHE A 454 34.81 15.01 -10.54
N GLU A 455 33.50 14.88 -10.28
CA GLU A 455 32.45 15.22 -11.26
C GLU A 455 32.43 16.72 -11.63
N ARG A 456 32.81 17.61 -10.69
CA ARG A 456 32.87 19.06 -10.93
C ARG A 456 34.11 19.48 -11.73
N MET A 457 35.24 18.78 -11.60
CA MET A 457 36.42 19.01 -12.44
C MET A 457 36.19 18.54 -13.88
N GLU A 458 35.59 17.37 -14.08
CA GLU A 458 35.22 16.88 -15.43
C GLU A 458 34.18 17.79 -16.12
N SER A 459 33.23 18.35 -15.36
CA SER A 459 32.27 19.33 -15.90
C SER A 459 32.87 20.70 -16.22
N SER A 460 33.97 21.09 -15.55
CA SER A 460 34.67 22.37 -15.81
C SER A 460 35.63 22.30 -17.01
N ALA A 461 36.13 21.12 -17.36
CA ALA A 461 37.00 20.93 -18.52
C ALA A 461 36.21 20.84 -19.85
N GLY A 462 34.89 20.63 -19.80
CA GLY A 462 34.01 20.50 -20.97
C GLY A 462 33.40 21.81 -21.50
N LEU A 463 33.64 22.95 -20.85
CA LEU A 463 33.02 24.24 -21.19
C LEU A 463 34.07 25.35 -21.35
N SER A 464 35.02 25.14 -22.27
CA SER A 464 35.92 26.19 -22.76
C SER A 464 36.41 25.81 -24.15
N GLY A 465 35.69 26.25 -25.19
CA GLY A 465 36.26 26.37 -26.53
C GLY A 465 35.33 25.97 -27.67
N ASN A 466 34.24 26.73 -27.91
CA ASN A 466 33.76 26.91 -29.29
C ASN A 466 32.90 28.19 -29.42
N ALA A 467 33.52 29.27 -29.88
CA ALA A 467 32.87 30.39 -30.55
C ALA A 467 33.88 30.93 -31.57
N GLY A 468 33.50 30.88 -32.85
CA GLY A 468 34.38 31.13 -33.99
C GLY A 468 34.30 32.55 -34.56
N GLU A 469 34.82 32.63 -35.80
CA GLU A 469 35.06 33.77 -36.73
C GLU A 469 36.57 33.88 -37.00
N GLY A 470 37.12 33.99 -38.21
CA GLY A 470 36.63 34.09 -39.58
C GLY A 470 37.85 34.45 -40.48
N GLU A 471 37.84 33.93 -41.71
CA GLU A 471 38.55 34.41 -42.92
C GLU A 471 40.08 34.26 -43.16
N ALA A 472 40.31 33.78 -44.41
CA ALA A 472 41.38 34.08 -45.38
C ALA A 472 42.78 33.44 -45.26
N GLY A 473 43.19 32.72 -46.31
CA GLY A 473 44.61 32.46 -46.59
C GLY A 473 44.96 31.25 -47.46
N SER A 474 44.88 31.42 -48.78
CA SER A 474 45.50 30.64 -49.87
C SER A 474 46.83 29.90 -49.54
N SER A 475 46.99 28.65 -50.01
CA SER A 475 47.95 28.26 -51.08
C SER A 475 48.40 26.77 -51.06
N GLY A 476 48.31 26.12 -52.24
CA GLY A 476 49.16 25.03 -52.77
C GLY A 476 49.21 23.66 -52.06
N ASN A 477 49.57 22.54 -52.67
CA ASN A 477 49.69 22.05 -54.04
C ASN A 477 50.08 20.55 -53.92
N ALA A 478 49.73 19.76 -54.94
CA ALA A 478 50.25 18.41 -55.30
C ALA A 478 49.83 17.22 -54.40
N GLY A 479 49.42 16.06 -54.92
CA GLY A 479 49.35 15.56 -56.29
C GLY A 479 49.38 14.01 -56.30
N LYS A 480 48.83 13.43 -57.38
CA LYS A 480 48.89 12.00 -57.83
C LYS A 480 48.12 11.01 -56.96
N GLY A 481 47.36 10.05 -57.47
CA GLY A 481 47.17 9.36 -58.76
C GLY A 481 46.49 8.03 -58.35
N GLY A 482 45.58 7.36 -59.04
CA GLY A 482 45.36 7.10 -60.45
C GLY A 482 45.03 5.59 -60.57
N GLY A 483 44.02 5.24 -61.36
CA GLY A 483 43.76 3.87 -61.88
C GLY A 483 42.87 2.98 -61.00
N LYS A 484 41.62 2.66 -61.39
CA LYS A 484 41.12 1.75 -62.46
C LYS A 484 41.29 0.25 -62.17
N GLY A 485 40.18 -0.49 -62.33
CA GLY A 485 40.07 -1.95 -62.47
C GLY A 485 38.88 -2.49 -61.67
N ALA A 486 37.63 -2.54 -62.16
CA ALA A 486 37.05 -3.34 -63.25
C ALA A 486 36.87 -4.84 -62.92
N GLY A 487 35.59 -5.27 -62.92
CA GLY A 487 35.12 -6.64 -63.19
C GLY A 487 35.20 -7.64 -62.02
N ASN A 488 34.34 -8.63 -61.87
CA ASN A 488 33.17 -9.09 -62.62
C ASN A 488 32.53 -10.24 -61.80
N ALA A 489 31.22 -10.42 -61.98
CA ALA A 489 30.45 -11.69 -61.94
C ALA A 489 30.54 -12.65 -60.73
N GLY A 490 29.36 -12.95 -60.17
CA GLY A 490 28.61 -14.11 -60.67
C GLY A 490 28.24 -15.21 -59.67
N GLY A 491 26.93 -15.53 -59.64
CA GLY A 491 26.34 -16.83 -59.23
C GLY A 491 26.22 -17.03 -57.71
N GLY A 492 25.08 -17.43 -57.12
CA GLY A 492 23.94 -18.19 -57.64
C GLY A 492 23.83 -19.50 -56.85
N THR A 493 22.60 -19.80 -56.37
CA THR A 493 22.08 -21.08 -55.83
C THR A 493 22.65 -21.57 -54.49
N GLU A 494 21.88 -22.05 -53.51
CA GLU A 494 20.47 -22.52 -53.40
C GLU A 494 19.77 -21.95 -52.16
#